data_AF-A0A7S1UP35-F1
#
_entry.id   AF-A0A7S1UP35-F1
#
_cell.length_a   1.000
_cell.length_b   1.000
_cell.length_c   1.000
_cell.angle_alpha   90.00
_cell.angle_beta   90.00
_cell.angle_gamma   90.00
#
_symmetry.space_group_name_H-M   'P 1'
#
loop_
_entity.id
_entity.type
_entity.pdbx_description
1 polymer ?
#
loop_
_entity_poly.entity_id
_entity_poly.type
_entity_poly.pdbx_seq_one_letter_code
_entity_poly.pdbx_strand_id
1 'polypeptide(L)'
;TDPMNIPRRWADVSVLPDGRVLITGGSQKDNNDGSDAVYQSEMWDPATGKWTLGPSAAIYRGYHSTSTLLINGAQFRFSHEFHLVLQSSSGMPGPVTNFNIEIYYPPYLFQKSGSASVRASRPRVVSLSTNSLNYGETLQLQLESPTDVSEVSFIA
;
A
#
# COMPACT_ATOMS: atom_id res chain seq x y z
N THR A 1 14.91 -15.21 1.00
CA THR A 1 14.44 -14.02 0.28
C THR A 1 15.53 -12.98 0.33
N ASP A 2 15.69 -12.18 -0.72
CA ASP A 2 16.66 -11.08 -0.68
C ASP A 2 16.17 -10.01 0.31
N PRO A 3 17.08 -9.30 1.00
CA PRO A 3 16.70 -8.19 1.87
C PRO A 3 16.07 -7.05 1.04
N MET A 4 15.28 -6.20 1.69
CA MET A 4 14.89 -4.92 1.11
C MET A 4 16.12 -4.10 0.72
N ASN A 5 15.98 -3.23 -0.28
CA ASN A 5 17.06 -2.34 -0.72
C ASN A 5 17.34 -1.26 0.33
N ILE A 6 16.32 -0.85 1.08
CA ILE A 6 16.42 0.17 2.11
C ILE A 6 15.98 -0.43 3.45
N PRO A 7 16.81 -0.41 4.51
CA PRO A 7 16.38 -0.82 5.84
C PRO A 7 15.28 0.12 6.34
N ARG A 8 14.30 -0.41 7.07
CA ARG A 8 13.14 0.37 7.54
C ARG A 8 12.75 -0.02 8.96
N ARG A 9 12.42 0.98 9.78
CA ARG A 9 11.63 0.90 11.01
C ARG A 9 10.36 1.71 10.83
N TRP A 10 9.27 1.26 11.47
CA TRP A 10 7.95 1.93 11.42
C TRP A 10 7.41 2.13 10.00
N ALA A 11 7.75 1.24 9.08
CA ALA A 11 7.15 1.23 7.76
C ALA A 11 5.76 0.60 7.80
N ASP A 12 4.97 0.99 6.82
CA ASP A 12 3.65 0.44 6.53
C ASP A 12 3.76 -0.63 5.44
N VAL A 13 3.04 -1.74 5.62
CA VAL A 13 3.06 -2.91 4.73
C VAL A 13 1.64 -3.29 4.33
N SER A 14 1.41 -3.58 3.04
CA SER A 14 0.12 -4.08 2.55
C SER A 14 0.27 -5.12 1.45
N VAL A 15 -0.56 -6.16 1.50
CA VAL A 15 -0.72 -7.12 0.40
C VAL A 15 -1.63 -6.51 -0.65
N LEU A 16 -1.23 -6.60 -1.92
CA LEU A 16 -2.00 -6.12 -3.06
C LEU A 16 -2.82 -7.24 -3.71
N PRO A 17 -3.84 -6.93 -4.54
CA PRO A 17 -4.67 -7.94 -5.21
C PRO A 17 -3.94 -8.89 -6.14
N ASP A 18 -2.73 -8.53 -6.59
CA ASP A 18 -1.90 -9.41 -7.40
C ASP A 18 -0.87 -10.19 -6.59
N GLY A 19 -1.06 -10.29 -5.27
CA GLY A 19 -0.22 -11.06 -4.36
C GLY A 19 1.12 -10.41 -4.00
N ARG A 20 1.49 -9.28 -4.63
CA ARG A 20 2.69 -8.53 -4.28
C ARG A 20 2.51 -7.78 -2.96
N VAL A 21 3.62 -7.49 -2.29
CA VAL A 21 3.62 -6.77 -1.01
C VAL A 21 4.24 -5.39 -1.20
N LEU A 22 3.47 -4.35 -0.89
CA LEU A 22 3.92 -2.97 -0.93
C LEU A 22 4.39 -2.54 0.47
N ILE A 23 5.64 -2.08 0.56
CA ILE A 23 6.24 -1.50 1.77
C ILE A 23 6.60 -0.05 1.52
N THR A 24 6.31 0.79 2.51
CA THR A 24 6.42 2.23 2.35
C THR A 24 6.61 2.99 3.65
N GLY A 25 7.21 4.17 3.55
CA GLY A 25 7.54 4.98 4.71
C GLY A 25 8.59 4.30 5.58
N GLY A 26 8.60 4.69 6.84
CA GLY A 26 9.59 4.32 7.83
C GLY A 26 10.89 5.10 7.71
N SER A 27 11.76 4.90 8.68
CA SER A 27 13.10 5.47 8.77
C SER A 27 14.15 4.37 8.70
N GLN A 28 15.36 4.68 8.23
CA GLN A 28 16.44 3.68 8.17
C GLN A 28 16.93 3.29 9.57
N LYS A 29 16.80 4.19 10.55
CA LYS A 29 17.11 4.01 11.96
C LYS A 29 15.88 4.43 12.79
N ASP A 30 16.10 4.88 14.02
CA ASP A 30 15.04 5.35 14.93
C ASP A 30 14.60 6.79 14.62
N ASN A 31 13.83 7.42 15.52
CA ASN A 31 13.13 8.68 15.31
C ASN A 31 14.09 9.84 15.51
N ASN A 32 14.89 10.08 14.48
CA ASN A 32 15.76 11.25 14.44
C ASN A 32 15.00 12.46 13.86
N ASP A 33 15.73 13.52 13.58
CA ASP A 33 15.29 14.77 12.94
C ASP A 33 14.78 14.60 11.48
N GLY A 34 14.51 13.37 11.04
CA GLY A 34 14.07 13.05 9.68
C GLY A 34 15.21 12.88 8.68
N SER A 35 16.47 13.01 9.11
CA SER A 35 17.66 12.80 8.26
C SER A 35 17.75 11.40 7.65
N ASP A 36 17.07 10.42 8.23
CA ASP A 36 17.03 9.02 7.80
C ASP A 36 15.64 8.57 7.30
N ALA A 37 14.75 9.52 6.99
CA ALA A 37 13.43 9.27 6.45
C ALA A 37 13.48 8.51 5.11
N VAL A 38 12.62 7.51 4.95
CA VAL A 38 12.51 6.74 3.70
C VAL A 38 11.23 7.12 2.95
N TYR A 39 11.40 7.93 1.92
CA TYR A 39 10.29 8.34 1.04
C TYR A 39 9.96 7.30 -0.02
N GLN A 40 10.97 6.58 -0.49
CA GLN A 40 10.81 5.63 -1.60
C GLN A 40 9.98 4.43 -1.18
N SER A 41 9.06 4.00 -2.03
CA SER A 41 8.32 2.75 -1.85
C SER A 41 9.11 1.54 -2.35
N GLU A 42 8.80 0.36 -1.84
CA GLU A 42 9.36 -0.91 -2.28
C GLU A 42 8.26 -1.95 -2.46
N MET A 43 8.35 -2.72 -3.55
CA MET A 43 7.42 -3.79 -3.87
C MET A 43 8.16 -5.11 -3.83
N TRP A 44 7.69 -6.06 -3.02
CA TRP A 44 8.15 -7.43 -3.04
C TRP A 44 7.25 -8.29 -3.90
N ASP A 45 7.88 -9.05 -4.78
CA ASP A 45 7.22 -10.05 -5.61
C ASP A 45 7.53 -11.45 -5.08
N PRO A 46 6.55 -12.18 -4.53
CA PRO A 46 6.75 -13.53 -4.02
C PRO A 46 7.13 -14.54 -5.11
N ALA A 47 6.73 -14.33 -6.37
CA ALA A 47 7.03 -15.25 -7.46
C ALA A 47 8.51 -15.23 -7.83
N THR A 48 9.16 -14.08 -7.71
CA THR A 48 10.59 -13.90 -8.02
C THR A 48 11.46 -13.79 -6.77
N GLY A 49 10.86 -13.55 -5.60
CA GLY A 49 11.56 -13.30 -4.34
C GLY A 49 12.28 -11.95 -4.29
N LYS A 50 12.03 -11.04 -5.24
CA LYS A 50 12.79 -9.80 -5.45
C LYS A 50 12.04 -8.56 -4.97
N TRP A 51 12.83 -7.55 -4.59
CA TRP A 51 12.36 -6.21 -4.28
C TRP A 51 12.58 -5.26 -5.45
N THR A 52 11.58 -4.43 -5.76
CA THR A 52 11.66 -3.37 -6.76
C THR A 52 11.37 -2.02 -6.11
N LEU A 53 12.26 -1.05 -6.33
CA LEU A 53 12.04 0.33 -5.91
C LEU A 53 10.90 0.97 -6.71
N GLY A 54 9.98 1.64 -6.02
CA GLY A 54 8.87 2.39 -6.59
C GLY A 54 9.05 3.92 -6.50
N PRO A 55 7.98 4.70 -6.72
CA PRO A 55 8.01 6.14 -6.56
C PRO A 55 8.18 6.55 -5.08
N SER A 56 8.66 7.77 -4.88
CA SER A 56 8.78 8.40 -3.56
C SER A 56 7.51 9.14 -3.16
N ALA A 57 7.13 9.03 -1.89
CA ALA A 57 6.12 9.86 -1.26
C ALA A 57 6.61 11.31 -1.17
N ALA A 58 5.69 12.29 -1.13
CA ALA A 58 6.06 13.68 -0.92
C ALA A 58 6.30 13.97 0.57
N ILE A 59 5.62 13.25 1.45
CA ILE A 59 5.66 13.44 2.89
C ILE A 59 6.22 12.20 3.59
N TYR A 60 7.08 12.42 4.58
CA TYR A 60 7.60 11.35 5.42
C TYR A 60 6.51 10.79 6.33
N ARG A 61 6.41 9.46 6.41
CA ARG A 61 5.52 8.72 7.30
C ARG A 61 6.32 7.63 8.00
N GLY A 62 6.32 7.63 9.32
CA GLY A 62 7.05 6.65 10.13
C GLY A 62 6.27 6.32 11.40
N TYR A 63 6.83 6.56 12.58
CA TYR A 63 6.11 6.36 13.83
C TYR A 63 4.72 7.04 13.82
N HIS A 64 3.68 6.33 14.29
CA HIS A 64 2.27 6.75 14.25
C HIS A 64 1.64 6.94 12.84
N SER A 65 2.27 6.43 11.78
CA SER A 65 1.59 6.24 10.50
C SER A 65 0.82 4.94 10.42
N THR A 66 -0.12 4.90 9.49
CA THR A 66 -0.85 3.68 9.14
C THR A 66 -1.23 3.70 7.66
N SER A 67 -1.37 2.51 7.09
CA SER A 67 -1.83 2.30 5.73
C SER A 67 -2.97 1.29 5.67
N THR A 68 -3.83 1.46 4.68
CA THR A 68 -4.88 0.47 4.37
C THR A 68 -5.10 0.38 2.87
N LEU A 69 -5.46 -0.81 2.40
CA LEU A 69 -5.81 -1.04 1.00
C LEU A 69 -7.24 -0.53 0.76
N LEU A 70 -7.41 0.32 -0.24
CA LEU A 70 -8.71 0.78 -0.69
C LEU A 70 -9.37 -0.28 -1.58
N ILE A 71 -10.70 -0.33 -1.59
CA ILE A 71 -11.49 -1.26 -2.42
C ILE A 71 -11.21 -1.12 -3.92
N ASN A 72 -10.67 0.01 -4.36
CA ASN A 72 -10.24 0.23 -5.74
C ASN A 72 -8.82 -0.31 -6.02
N GLY A 73 -8.19 -1.01 -5.08
CA GLY A 73 -6.83 -1.56 -5.20
C GLY A 73 -5.71 -0.51 -5.10
N ALA A 74 -6.00 0.73 -4.74
CA ALA A 74 -4.96 1.69 -4.35
C ALA A 74 -4.66 1.58 -2.86
N GLN A 75 -3.48 2.01 -2.40
CA GLN A 75 -3.18 2.07 -0.97
C GLN A 75 -3.39 3.49 -0.46
N PHE A 76 -4.12 3.61 0.65
CA PHE A 76 -4.31 4.85 1.39
C PHE A 76 -3.36 4.92 2.57
N ARG A 77 -2.78 6.09 2.83
CA ARG A 77 -1.99 6.33 4.04
C ARG A 77 -2.38 7.60 4.74
N PHE A 78 -2.40 7.50 6.06
CA PHE A 78 -2.56 8.64 6.93
C PHE A 78 -1.65 8.49 8.14
N SER A 79 -1.53 9.56 8.89
CA SER A 79 -0.83 9.62 10.16
C SER A 79 -1.74 10.31 11.15
N HIS A 80 -1.79 9.76 12.35
CA HIS A 80 -2.61 10.28 13.42
C HIS A 80 -1.69 10.47 14.62
N GLU A 81 -1.48 11.71 15.04
CA GLU A 81 -1.00 11.97 16.39
C GLU A 81 -2.19 12.37 17.25
N PHE A 82 -2.64 11.47 18.13
CA PHE A 82 -3.52 11.87 19.23
C PHE A 82 -2.67 12.50 20.32
N HIS A 83 -2.54 13.82 20.30
CA HIS A 83 -2.11 14.56 21.50
C HIS A 83 -3.29 14.65 22.48
N LEU A 84 -3.55 13.57 23.21
CA LEU A 84 -4.29 13.62 24.46
C LEU A 84 -3.38 13.11 25.57
N VAL A 85 -2.48 13.96 26.08
CA VAL A 85 -2.27 14.26 27.51
C VAL A 85 -1.30 15.46 27.58
N LEU A 86 -1.81 16.61 28.01
CA LEU A 86 -0.97 17.63 28.64
C LEU A 86 -0.42 17.01 29.93
N GLN A 87 0.81 16.49 29.91
CA GLN A 87 1.71 16.30 31.07
C GLN A 87 2.96 15.52 30.63
N SER A 88 4.12 16.14 30.85
CA SER A 88 5.47 15.55 30.92
C SER A 88 5.55 14.02 30.76
N SER A 89 5.77 13.54 29.54
CA SER A 89 6.37 12.22 29.32
C SER A 89 7.16 12.24 28.03
N SER A 90 8.38 11.74 28.13
CA SER A 90 9.35 11.59 27.06
C SER A 90 8.82 10.65 25.97
N GLY A 91 8.26 11.23 24.91
CA GLY A 91 8.12 10.61 23.59
C GLY A 91 8.60 11.64 22.59
N MET A 92 9.76 11.41 21.97
CA MET A 92 10.43 12.33 21.05
C MET A 92 9.44 12.95 20.06
N PRO A 93 9.42 14.28 19.84
CA PRO A 93 8.67 14.87 18.73
C PRO A 93 9.13 14.20 17.45
N GLY A 94 8.22 13.52 16.74
CA GLY A 94 8.50 13.09 15.38
C GLY A 94 8.89 14.31 14.54
N PRO A 95 9.76 14.16 13.54
CA PRO A 95 10.31 15.30 12.79
C PRO A 95 9.26 16.09 12.02
N VAL A 96 8.04 15.55 11.90
CA VAL A 96 6.90 16.15 11.18
C VAL A 96 5.60 15.78 11.88
N THR A 97 4.71 16.76 12.04
CA THR A 97 3.30 16.52 12.40
C THR A 97 2.46 16.56 11.12
N ASN A 98 1.79 15.45 10.81
CA ASN A 98 1.12 15.24 9.54
C ASN A 98 -0.40 15.03 9.75
N PHE A 99 -1.21 15.97 9.27
CA PHE A 99 -2.69 15.89 9.26
C PHE A 99 -3.27 15.55 7.88
N ASN A 100 -2.43 14.98 7.01
CA ASN A 100 -2.75 14.77 5.61
C ASN A 100 -2.71 13.28 5.24
N ILE A 101 -3.27 13.01 4.07
CA ILE A 101 -3.34 11.69 3.45
C ILE A 101 -2.60 11.73 2.13
N GLU A 102 -1.96 10.62 1.78
CA GLU A 102 -1.47 10.36 0.43
C GLU A 102 -2.04 9.03 -0.08
N ILE A 103 -2.26 8.94 -1.40
CA ILE A 103 -2.75 7.72 -2.06
C ILE A 103 -1.67 7.23 -3.01
N TYR A 104 -1.25 5.99 -2.81
CA TYR A 104 -0.35 5.30 -3.73
C TYR A 104 -1.17 4.51 -4.75
N TYR A 105 -0.91 4.74 -6.03
CA TYR A 105 -1.51 4.00 -7.14
C TYR A 105 -0.51 2.97 -7.68
N PRO A 106 -0.72 1.66 -7.46
CA PRO A 106 0.21 0.65 -7.91
C PRO A 106 0.31 0.53 -9.43
N PRO A 107 1.43 0.02 -9.96
CA PRO A 107 1.67 -0.07 -11.40
C PRO A 107 0.57 -0.78 -12.20
N TYR A 108 -0.11 -1.77 -11.61
CA TYR A 108 -1.21 -2.49 -12.27
C TYR A 108 -2.44 -1.62 -12.59
N LEU A 109 -2.54 -0.41 -12.03
CA LEU A 109 -3.62 0.53 -12.38
C LEU A 109 -3.31 1.32 -13.66
N PHE A 110 -2.14 1.09 -14.26
CA PHE A 110 -1.67 1.81 -15.42
C PHE A 110 -1.24 0.88 -16.54
N GLN A 111 -1.43 1.35 -17.76
CA GLN A 111 -0.90 0.74 -18.98
C GLN A 111 -0.04 1.76 -19.72
N LYS A 112 0.86 1.27 -20.57
CA LYS A 112 1.62 2.13 -21.47
C LYS A 112 0.78 2.51 -22.67
N SER A 113 0.78 3.80 -23.00
CA SER A 113 0.25 4.36 -24.24
C SER A 113 1.35 5.20 -24.88
N GLY A 114 2.10 4.60 -25.79
CA GLY A 114 3.38 5.15 -26.26
C GLY A 114 4.37 5.33 -25.11
N SER A 115 4.92 6.53 -24.94
CA SER A 115 5.81 6.89 -23.83
C SER A 115 5.07 7.22 -22.52
N ALA A 116 3.75 7.48 -22.59
CA ALA A 116 2.96 7.87 -21.43
C ALA A 116 2.42 6.67 -20.64
N SER A 117 2.24 6.85 -19.33
CA SER A 117 1.47 5.93 -18.49
C SER A 117 0.04 6.48 -18.35
N VAL A 118 -0.95 5.70 -18.77
CA VAL A 118 -2.38 6.06 -18.69
C VAL A 118 -3.12 5.04 -17.82
N ARG A 119 -4.30 5.40 -17.29
CA ARG A 119 -5.10 4.45 -16.51
C ARG A 119 -5.46 3.24 -17.36
N ALA A 120 -5.22 2.05 -16.82
CA ALA A 120 -5.66 0.80 -17.45
C ALA A 120 -7.18 0.65 -17.34
N SER A 121 -7.80 0.09 -18.37
CA SER A 121 -9.19 -0.35 -18.29
C SER A 121 -9.30 -1.51 -17.30
N ARG A 122 -10.36 -1.54 -16.49
CA ARG A 122 -10.48 -2.48 -15.36
C ARG A 122 -11.67 -3.42 -15.54
N PRO A 123 -11.54 -4.70 -15.15
CA PRO A 123 -12.69 -5.57 -14.98
C PRO A 123 -13.66 -4.99 -13.96
N ARG A 124 -14.96 -5.20 -14.19
CA ARG A 124 -16.04 -4.78 -13.32
C ARG A 124 -16.87 -6.00 -12.93
N VAL A 125 -17.08 -6.17 -11.63
CA VAL A 125 -18.05 -7.15 -11.12
C VAL A 125 -19.45 -6.59 -11.36
N VAL A 126 -20.25 -7.31 -12.14
CA VAL A 126 -21.63 -6.93 -12.49
C VAL A 126 -22.61 -7.49 -11.47
N SER A 127 -22.43 -8.77 -11.10
CA SER A 127 -23.29 -9.44 -10.13
C SER A 127 -22.53 -10.55 -9.40
N LEU A 128 -23.03 -10.87 -8.20
CA LEU A 128 -22.60 -11.97 -7.35
C LEU A 128 -23.80 -12.87 -7.07
N SER A 129 -23.60 -14.18 -7.01
CA SER A 129 -24.67 -15.09 -6.59
C SER A 129 -25.07 -14.90 -5.13
N THR A 130 -24.17 -14.43 -4.27
CA THR A 130 -24.40 -14.17 -2.84
C THR A 130 -23.37 -13.18 -2.29
N ASN A 131 -23.70 -12.51 -1.19
CA ASN A 131 -22.79 -11.65 -0.41
C ASN A 131 -22.33 -12.31 0.91
N SER A 132 -22.75 -13.54 1.15
CA SER A 132 -22.35 -14.36 2.31
C SER A 132 -22.07 -15.77 1.82
N LEU A 133 -20.93 -16.32 2.23
CA LEU A 133 -20.44 -17.61 1.77
C LEU A 133 -19.82 -18.35 2.97
N ASN A 134 -20.18 -19.61 3.16
CA ASN A 134 -19.48 -20.50 4.10
C ASN A 134 -18.26 -21.12 3.43
N TYR A 135 -17.32 -21.60 4.26
CA TYR A 135 -16.15 -22.31 3.75
C TYR A 135 -16.55 -23.52 2.91
N GLY A 136 -15.94 -23.66 1.74
CA GLY A 136 -16.20 -24.75 0.79
C GLY A 136 -17.39 -24.53 -0.15
N GLU A 137 -18.17 -23.45 0.02
CA GLU A 137 -19.23 -23.10 -0.92
C GLU A 137 -18.69 -22.42 -2.20
N THR A 138 -19.48 -22.45 -3.26
CA THR A 138 -19.13 -21.84 -4.55
C THR A 138 -19.74 -20.46 -4.70
N LEU A 139 -18.92 -19.46 -5.06
CA LEU A 139 -19.36 -18.13 -5.48
C LEU A 139 -19.35 -18.05 -7.00
N GLN A 140 -20.47 -17.60 -7.59
CA GLN A 140 -20.53 -17.27 -9.02
C GLN A 140 -20.40 -15.76 -9.20
N LEU A 141 -19.51 -15.35 -10.11
CA LEU A 141 -19.16 -13.98 -10.42
C LEU A 141 -19.52 -13.69 -11.88
N GLN A 142 -20.32 -12.67 -12.13
CA GLN A 142 -20.46 -12.13 -13.48
C GLN A 142 -19.54 -10.93 -13.64
N LEU A 143 -18.61 -11.01 -14.60
CA LEU A 143 -17.63 -9.96 -14.87
C LEU A 143 -17.90 -9.34 -16.24
N GLU A 144 -17.72 -8.02 -16.31
CA GLU A 144 -17.57 -7.27 -17.56
C GLU A 144 -16.12 -6.82 -17.62
N SER A 145 -15.38 -7.24 -18.65
CA SER A 145 -13.95 -6.97 -18.74
C SER A 145 -13.53 -6.67 -20.18
N PRO A 146 -12.63 -5.70 -20.39
CA PRO A 146 -12.07 -5.42 -21.72
C PRO A 146 -11.13 -6.53 -22.22
N THR A 147 -10.62 -7.37 -21.31
CA THR A 147 -9.71 -8.49 -21.59
C THR A 147 -10.08 -9.70 -20.74
N ASP A 148 -9.58 -10.88 -21.07
CA ASP A 148 -9.76 -12.08 -20.24
C ASP A 148 -9.22 -11.86 -18.82
N VAL A 149 -9.95 -12.38 -17.84
CA VAL A 149 -9.56 -12.34 -16.42
C VAL A 149 -8.86 -13.65 -16.09
N SER A 150 -7.58 -13.57 -15.73
CA SER A 150 -6.76 -14.77 -15.45
C SER A 150 -6.77 -15.21 -13.98
N GLU A 151 -7.14 -14.32 -13.06
CA GLU A 151 -7.06 -14.57 -11.62
C GLU A 151 -8.10 -13.74 -10.84
N VAL A 152 -8.56 -14.29 -9.71
CA VAL A 152 -9.41 -13.61 -8.72
C VAL A 152 -8.86 -13.91 -7.33
N SER A 153 -8.67 -12.85 -6.53
CA SER A 153 -8.15 -12.94 -5.16
C SER A 153 -9.15 -12.37 -4.16
N PHE A 154 -9.22 -12.95 -2.96
CA PHE A 154 -9.88 -12.34 -1.81
C PHE A 154 -8.83 -11.74 -0.88
N ILE A 155 -9.06 -10.49 -0.45
CA ILE A 155 -8.21 -9.79 0.52
C ILE A 155 -9.09 -9.47 1.72
N ALA A 156 -8.60 -9.82 2.91
CA ALA A 156 -9.29 -9.59 4.19
C ALA A 156 -9.00 -8.21 4.76
#